data_AF-A0A5C9BVR8-F1
#
_entry.id   AF-A0A5C9BVR8-F1
#
_cell.length_a   1.000
_cell.length_b   1.000
_cell.length_c   1.000
_cell.angle_alpha   90.00
_cell.angle_beta   90.00
_cell.angle_gamma   90.00
#
_symmetry.space_group_name_H-M   'P 1'
#
loop_
_entity.id
_entity.type
_entity.pdbx_description
1 polymer ?
#
loop_
_entity_poly.entity_id
_entity_poly.type
_entity_poly.pdbx_seq_one_letter_code
_entity_poly.pdbx_strand_id
1 'polypeptide(L)'
;MCKHADQTKIIIDHLLEEVYPLLALKIKYALDCNNLQHSIAPEKQVMTDLITDLKNEFQSLVTYEQKLVFPSVLKVFLANKDNEVLPNLGDLLQLTKSKEHKLMHHARRLALMLEVPMWDTQAQAILAKAFLTDFTTEKLNWYKMIEDRTKSCSCFKKNYFKGENLYQKKSNLPNEHSSRKI
;
A
#
# COMPACT_ATOMS: atom_id res chain seq x y z
N MET A 1 11.17 27.44 2.79
CA MET A 1 10.60 26.06 2.77
C MET A 1 11.46 25.17 3.64
N CYS A 2 10.87 24.27 4.44
CA CYS A 2 11.63 23.33 5.26
C CYS A 2 12.27 22.26 4.35
N LYS A 3 13.60 22.02 4.41
CA LYS A 3 14.30 21.01 3.56
C LYS A 3 13.64 19.63 3.55
N HIS A 4 12.98 19.27 4.64
CA HIS A 4 12.25 18.01 4.76
C HIS A 4 10.99 17.97 3.88
N ALA A 5 10.32 19.11 3.67
CA ALA A 5 9.13 19.23 2.81
C ALA A 5 9.40 18.79 1.38
N ASP A 6 10.56 19.22 0.89
CA ASP A 6 11.05 18.90 -0.44
C ASP A 6 11.32 17.39 -0.57
N GLN A 7 11.85 16.74 0.48
CA GLN A 7 12.08 15.30 0.50
C GLN A 7 10.78 14.47 0.43
N THR A 8 9.70 14.91 1.09
CA THR A 8 8.40 14.20 0.95
C THR A 8 7.87 14.28 -0.47
N LYS A 9 7.96 15.46 -1.08
CA LYS A 9 7.51 15.64 -2.46
C LYS A 9 8.33 14.77 -3.42
N ILE A 10 9.66 14.75 -3.27
CA ILE A 10 10.54 13.90 -4.08
C ILE A 10 10.15 12.42 -4.00
N ILE A 11 9.86 11.89 -2.80
CA ILE A 11 9.47 10.48 -2.65
C ILE A 11 8.09 10.21 -3.27
N ILE A 12 7.14 11.13 -3.12
CA ILE A 12 5.81 11.00 -3.75
C ILE A 12 5.96 11.00 -5.28
N ASP A 13 6.71 11.97 -5.81
CA ASP A 13 6.94 12.10 -7.25
C ASP A 13 7.64 10.83 -7.79
N HIS A 14 8.66 10.31 -7.10
CA HIS A 14 9.31 9.05 -7.46
C HIS A 14 8.32 7.87 -7.53
N LEU A 15 7.44 7.72 -6.53
CA LEU A 15 6.41 6.67 -6.54
C LEU A 15 5.46 6.83 -7.74
N LEU A 16 5.02 8.05 -8.01
CA LEU A 16 4.01 8.35 -9.03
C LEU A 16 4.54 8.31 -10.46
N GLU A 17 5.77 8.75 -10.68
CA GLU A 17 6.36 8.97 -12.00
C GLU A 17 7.25 7.80 -12.44
N GLU A 18 7.82 7.04 -11.50
CA GLU A 18 8.74 5.94 -11.81
C GLU A 18 8.17 4.58 -11.37
N VAL A 19 7.91 4.41 -10.08
CA VAL A 19 7.60 3.10 -9.51
C VAL A 19 6.26 2.58 -10.01
N TYR A 20 5.20 3.39 -9.91
CA TYR A 20 3.85 2.94 -10.26
C TYR A 20 3.65 2.70 -11.76
N PRO A 21 4.15 3.57 -12.67
CA PRO A 21 4.11 3.30 -14.10
C PRO A 21 4.89 2.04 -14.49
N LEU A 22 6.06 1.80 -13.89
CA LEU A 22 6.85 0.60 -14.15
C LEU A 22 6.11 -0.68 -13.73
N LEU A 23 5.47 -0.68 -12.56
CA LEU A 23 4.65 -1.80 -12.10
C LEU A 23 3.44 -2.02 -13.02
N ALA A 24 2.76 -0.96 -13.43
CA ALA A 24 1.65 -1.05 -14.38
C ALA A 24 2.08 -1.68 -15.72
N LEU A 25 3.28 -1.33 -16.20
CA LEU A 25 3.86 -1.94 -17.40
C LEU A 25 4.14 -3.43 -17.21
N LYS A 26 4.74 -3.83 -16.08
CA LYS A 26 5.00 -5.24 -15.77
C LYS A 26 3.71 -6.07 -15.65
N ILE A 27 2.66 -5.50 -15.05
CA ILE A 27 1.34 -6.13 -14.99
C ILE A 27 0.80 -6.38 -16.39
N LYS A 28 0.82 -5.34 -17.24
CA LYS A 28 0.35 -5.45 -18.63
C LYS A 28 1.16 -6.52 -19.39
N TYR A 29 2.48 -6.47 -19.29
CA TYR A 29 3.36 -7.44 -19.95
C TYR A 29 3.07 -8.88 -19.52
N ALA A 30 2.86 -9.13 -18.23
CA ALA A 30 2.49 -10.45 -17.73
C ALA A 30 1.14 -10.94 -18.26
N LEU A 31 0.13 -10.07 -18.34
CA LEU A 31 -1.17 -10.40 -18.95
C LEU A 31 -1.03 -10.73 -20.45
N ASP A 32 -0.30 -9.89 -21.19
CA ASP A 32 -0.09 -10.06 -22.62
C ASP A 32 0.65 -11.37 -22.92
N CYS A 33 1.72 -11.68 -22.17
CA CYS A 33 2.45 -12.94 -22.31
C CYS A 33 1.58 -14.15 -21.97
N ASN A 34 0.77 -14.08 -20.91
CA ASN A 34 -0.15 -15.15 -20.54
C ASN A 34 -1.16 -15.42 -21.66
N ASN A 35 -1.71 -14.37 -22.26
CA ASN A 35 -2.67 -14.47 -23.36
C ASN A 35 -2.09 -15.13 -24.62
N LEU A 36 -0.81 -14.88 -24.92
CA LEU A 36 -0.11 -15.43 -26.09
C LEU A 36 0.28 -16.91 -25.94
N GLN A 37 0.34 -17.45 -24.72
CA GLN A 37 0.64 -18.88 -24.52
C GLN A 37 -0.48 -19.75 -25.10
N HIS A 38 -0.13 -20.72 -25.96
CA HIS A 38 -1.07 -21.65 -26.61
C HIS A 38 -1.68 -22.71 -25.67
N SER A 39 -1.50 -22.59 -24.35
CA SER A 39 -2.13 -23.44 -23.36
C SER A 39 -3.65 -23.19 -23.32
N ILE A 40 -4.46 -24.24 -23.50
CA ILE A 40 -5.93 -24.21 -23.43
C ILE A 40 -6.41 -24.50 -21.98
N ALA A 41 -5.48 -24.59 -21.03
CA ALA A 41 -5.75 -25.21 -19.75
C ALA A 41 -6.46 -24.24 -18.75
N PRO A 42 -7.34 -24.75 -17.86
CA PRO A 42 -8.03 -23.95 -16.84
C PRO A 42 -7.08 -23.13 -15.95
N GLU A 43 -5.83 -23.58 -15.80
CA GLU A 43 -4.81 -22.89 -15.03
C GLU A 43 -4.33 -21.58 -15.67
N LYS A 44 -4.38 -21.46 -17.01
CA LYS A 44 -4.12 -20.19 -17.69
C LYS A 44 -5.15 -19.13 -17.28
N GLN A 45 -6.42 -19.54 -17.15
CA GLN A 45 -7.49 -18.66 -16.68
C GLN A 45 -7.24 -18.26 -15.22
N VAL A 46 -6.89 -19.22 -14.35
CA VAL A 46 -6.56 -18.92 -12.94
C VAL A 46 -5.42 -17.91 -12.83
N MET A 47 -4.38 -18.03 -13.66
CA MET A 47 -3.28 -17.07 -13.69
C MET A 47 -3.71 -15.69 -14.20
N THR A 48 -4.51 -15.62 -15.27
CA THR A 48 -5.08 -14.36 -15.77
C THR A 48 -5.93 -13.68 -14.70
N ASP A 49 -6.79 -14.44 -14.02
CA ASP A 49 -7.67 -13.93 -12.96
C ASP A 49 -6.83 -13.37 -11.81
N LEU A 50 -5.80 -14.10 -11.39
CA LEU A 50 -4.91 -13.65 -10.31
C LEU A 50 -4.12 -12.38 -10.65
N ILE A 51 -3.60 -12.27 -11.88
CA ILE A 51 -2.90 -11.06 -12.33
C ILE A 51 -3.90 -9.89 -12.47
N THR A 52 -5.14 -10.17 -12.87
CA THR A 52 -6.22 -9.18 -12.96
C THR A 52 -6.63 -8.67 -11.57
N ASP A 53 -6.75 -9.55 -10.58
CA ASP A 53 -7.00 -9.17 -9.19
C ASP A 53 -5.87 -8.28 -8.65
N LEU A 54 -4.61 -8.68 -8.90
CA LEU A 54 -3.44 -7.89 -8.53
C LEU A 54 -3.46 -6.51 -9.20
N LYS A 55 -3.83 -6.43 -10.48
CA LYS A 55 -4.02 -5.17 -11.21
C LYS A 55 -5.09 -4.29 -10.57
N ASN A 56 -6.24 -4.85 -10.25
CA ASN A 56 -7.37 -4.10 -9.70
C ASN A 56 -7.05 -3.54 -8.31
N GLU A 57 -6.46 -4.36 -7.44
CA GLU A 57 -6.00 -3.91 -6.12
C GLU A 57 -4.91 -2.85 -6.24
N PHE A 58 -4.00 -2.97 -7.23
CA PHE A 58 -2.93 -2.01 -7.44
C PHE A 58 -3.48 -0.66 -7.91
N GLN A 59 -4.37 -0.67 -8.90
CA GLN A 59 -5.06 0.53 -9.36
C GLN A 59 -5.88 1.19 -8.25
N SER A 60 -6.51 0.38 -7.39
CA SER A 60 -7.23 0.87 -6.22
C SER A 60 -6.30 1.58 -5.23
N LEU A 61 -5.12 1.00 -4.94
CA LEU A 61 -4.10 1.63 -4.10
C LEU A 61 -3.61 2.95 -4.72
N VAL A 62 -3.19 2.94 -5.98
CA VAL A 62 -2.67 4.11 -6.69
C VAL A 62 -3.70 5.25 -6.67
N THR A 63 -4.95 4.95 -6.99
CA THR A 63 -6.05 5.94 -6.97
C THR A 63 -6.24 6.51 -5.57
N TYR A 64 -6.24 5.65 -4.55
CA TYR A 64 -6.42 6.07 -3.17
C TYR A 64 -5.28 6.96 -2.70
N GLU A 65 -4.05 6.61 -3.05
CA GLU A 65 -2.88 7.38 -2.66
C GLU A 65 -2.80 8.73 -3.36
N GLN A 66 -2.99 8.75 -4.69
CA GLN A 66 -2.99 9.98 -5.48
C GLN A 66 -4.09 10.96 -5.05
N LYS A 67 -5.31 10.47 -4.83
CA LYS A 67 -6.46 11.35 -4.58
C LYS A 67 -6.63 11.75 -3.12
N LEU A 68 -6.12 10.95 -2.18
CA LEU A 68 -6.37 11.16 -0.76
C LEU A 68 -5.10 11.19 0.08
N VAL A 69 -4.28 10.13 0.04
CA VAL A 69 -3.19 9.95 1.01
C VAL A 69 -2.07 10.95 0.77
N PHE A 70 -1.54 11.04 -0.45
CA PHE A 70 -0.44 11.95 -0.77
C PHE A 70 -0.81 13.42 -0.57
N PRO A 71 -1.98 13.91 -1.05
CA PRO A 71 -2.43 15.26 -0.74
C PRO A 71 -2.56 15.52 0.76
N SER A 72 -3.09 14.55 1.52
CA SER A 72 -3.26 14.67 2.97
C SER A 72 -1.92 14.73 3.70
N VAL A 73 -0.96 13.87 3.33
CA VAL A 73 0.39 13.86 3.90
C VAL A 73 1.12 15.16 3.60
N LEU A 74 1.05 15.64 2.35
CA LEU A 74 1.61 16.93 1.97
C LEU A 74 0.95 18.07 2.75
N LYS A 75 -0.39 18.07 2.88
CA LYS A 75 -1.11 19.07 3.68
C LYS A 75 -0.60 19.09 5.12
N VAL A 76 -0.47 17.94 5.76
CA VAL A 76 0.07 17.87 7.13
C VAL A 76 1.48 18.44 7.19
N PHE A 77 2.38 18.03 6.31
CA PHE A 77 3.78 18.44 6.41
C PHE A 77 4.12 19.81 5.80
N LEU A 78 3.20 20.42 5.05
CA LEU A 78 3.33 21.75 4.45
C LEU A 78 2.45 22.80 5.15
N ALA A 79 1.57 22.40 6.07
CA ALA A 79 0.69 23.34 6.77
C ALA A 79 1.52 24.37 7.55
N ASN A 80 1.32 25.64 7.21
CA ASN A 80 2.01 26.78 7.83
C ASN A 80 1.15 27.49 8.91
N LYS A 81 0.01 26.92 9.33
CA LYS A 81 -0.96 27.67 10.17
C LYS A 81 -1.63 26.82 11.27
N ASP A 82 -1.78 27.45 12.43
CA ASP A 82 -2.31 26.88 13.68
C ASP A 82 -3.81 26.55 13.69
N ASN A 83 -4.56 26.79 12.60
CA ASN A 83 -6.03 26.68 12.59
C ASN A 83 -6.63 25.76 11.50
N GLU A 84 -5.82 24.98 10.78
CA GLU A 84 -6.38 23.98 9.85
C GLU A 84 -6.65 22.64 10.54
N VAL A 85 -7.84 22.07 10.31
CA VAL A 85 -8.13 20.68 10.67
C VAL A 85 -7.23 19.78 9.82
N LEU A 86 -6.27 19.14 10.47
CA LEU A 86 -5.33 18.24 9.83
C LEU A 86 -5.88 16.81 9.79
N PRO A 87 -5.72 16.09 8.66
CA PRO A 87 -6.18 14.72 8.54
C PRO A 87 -5.41 13.78 9.50
N ASN A 88 -6.09 12.75 10.00
CA ASN A 88 -5.45 11.73 10.83
C ASN A 88 -4.56 10.84 9.94
N LEU A 89 -3.25 11.03 10.03
CA LEU A 89 -2.29 10.23 9.27
C LEU A 89 -2.33 8.75 9.65
N GLY A 90 -2.59 8.42 10.92
CA GLY A 90 -2.66 7.02 11.37
C GLY A 90 -3.73 6.24 10.61
N ASP A 91 -4.94 6.78 10.54
CA ASP A 91 -6.08 6.13 9.86
C ASP A 91 -5.82 6.01 8.35
N LEU A 92 -5.27 7.06 7.73
CA LEU A 92 -4.94 7.05 6.29
C LEU A 92 -3.87 6.00 5.95
N LEU A 93 -2.85 5.86 6.80
CA LEU A 93 -1.78 4.88 6.61
C LEU A 93 -2.23 3.46 6.92
N GLN A 94 -3.15 3.27 7.87
CA GLN A 94 -3.74 1.96 8.12
C GLN A 94 -4.53 1.47 6.89
N LEU A 95 -5.24 2.37 6.22
CA LEU A 95 -6.00 2.06 5.01
C LEU A 95 -5.08 1.69 3.83
N THR A 96 -3.95 2.37 3.64
CA THR A 96 -2.95 1.95 2.62
C THR A 96 -2.31 0.62 2.96
N LYS A 97 -1.90 0.41 4.22
CA LYS A 97 -1.33 -0.88 4.67
C LYS A 97 -2.28 -2.06 4.43
N SER A 98 -3.59 -1.86 4.63
CA SER A 98 -4.59 -2.89 4.35
C SER A 98 -4.64 -3.27 2.86
N LYS A 99 -4.57 -2.29 1.95
CA LYS A 99 -4.51 -2.52 0.50
C LYS A 99 -3.21 -3.18 0.07
N GLU A 100 -2.09 -2.73 0.62
CA GLU A 100 -0.78 -3.33 0.38
C GLU A 100 -0.73 -4.79 0.85
N HIS A 101 -1.35 -5.11 1.98
CA HIS A 101 -1.45 -6.48 2.45
C HIS A 101 -2.18 -7.40 1.46
N LYS A 102 -3.29 -6.92 0.89
CA LYS A 102 -4.02 -7.66 -0.17
C LYS A 102 -3.18 -7.84 -1.43
N LEU A 103 -2.50 -6.78 -1.87
CA LEU A 103 -1.55 -6.85 -2.99
C LEU A 103 -0.48 -7.92 -2.76
N MET A 104 0.13 -7.94 -1.57
CA MET A 104 1.14 -8.93 -1.22
C MET A 104 0.57 -10.34 -1.16
N HIS A 105 -0.69 -10.51 -0.74
CA HIS A 105 -1.37 -11.80 -0.80
C HIS A 105 -1.48 -12.31 -2.24
N HIS A 106 -1.94 -11.49 -3.18
CA HIS A 106 -2.02 -11.88 -4.60
C HIS A 106 -0.64 -12.14 -5.21
N ALA A 107 0.36 -11.30 -4.92
CA ALA A 107 1.72 -11.49 -5.42
C ALA A 107 2.39 -12.77 -4.89
N ARG A 108 2.16 -13.14 -3.63
CA ARG A 108 2.65 -14.41 -3.06
C ARG A 108 1.94 -15.61 -3.69
N ARG A 109 0.62 -15.53 -3.88
CA ARG A 109 -0.12 -16.56 -4.60
C ARG A 109 0.40 -16.75 -6.02
N LEU A 110 0.75 -15.66 -6.70
CA LEU A 110 1.34 -15.72 -8.02
C LEU A 110 2.69 -16.43 -7.96
N ALA A 111 3.58 -16.06 -7.03
CA ALA A 111 4.86 -16.73 -6.83
C ALA A 111 4.72 -18.25 -6.61
N LEU A 112 3.78 -18.68 -5.76
CA LEU A 112 3.53 -20.11 -5.51
C LEU A 112 3.05 -20.86 -6.76
N MET A 113 2.22 -20.24 -7.60
CA MET A 113 1.80 -20.86 -8.87
C MET A 113 2.96 -21.05 -9.85
N LEU A 114 4.02 -20.24 -9.73
CA LEU A 114 5.18 -20.27 -10.62
C LEU A 114 6.21 -21.34 -10.23
N GLU A 115 6.12 -21.89 -9.02
CA GLU A 115 6.97 -23.00 -8.57
C GLU A 115 6.63 -24.31 -9.27
N VAL A 116 5.46 -24.39 -9.92
CA VAL A 116 5.03 -25.54 -10.71
C VAL A 116 5.57 -25.40 -12.14
N PRO A 117 6.55 -26.24 -12.57
CA PRO A 117 7.20 -26.09 -13.86
C PRO A 117 6.28 -26.62 -14.97
N MET A 118 5.37 -25.76 -15.43
CA MET A 118 4.41 -26.12 -16.48
C MET A 118 4.40 -25.18 -17.69
N TRP A 119 4.87 -23.92 -17.57
CA TRP A 119 4.82 -22.93 -18.66
C TRP A 119 6.04 -22.00 -18.71
N ASP A 120 6.17 -21.24 -19.80
CA ASP A 120 7.08 -20.10 -19.91
C ASP A 120 6.57 -18.92 -19.07
N THR A 121 6.83 -18.97 -17.77
CA THR A 121 6.25 -18.03 -16.81
C THR A 121 7.17 -16.86 -16.47
N GLN A 122 8.14 -16.54 -17.34
CA GLN A 122 9.16 -15.54 -17.05
C GLN A 122 8.55 -14.16 -16.74
N ALA A 123 7.55 -13.72 -17.51
CA ALA A 123 6.90 -12.43 -17.30
C ALA A 123 6.18 -12.36 -15.95
N GLN A 124 5.52 -13.43 -15.54
CA GLN A 124 4.82 -13.55 -14.27
C GLN A 124 5.79 -13.64 -13.10
N ALA A 125 6.94 -14.32 -13.27
CA ALA A 125 8.01 -14.35 -12.28
C ALA A 125 8.63 -12.97 -12.07
N ILE A 126 8.87 -12.22 -13.15
CA ILE A 126 9.32 -10.83 -13.09
C ILE A 126 8.28 -9.97 -12.34
N LEU A 127 6.99 -10.16 -12.63
CA LEU A 127 5.91 -9.44 -11.96
C LEU A 127 5.85 -9.75 -10.45
N ALA A 128 5.89 -11.03 -10.08
CA ALA A 128 5.87 -11.45 -8.69
C ALA A 128 7.06 -10.85 -7.92
N LYS A 129 8.27 -10.93 -8.47
CA LYS A 129 9.47 -10.30 -7.89
C LYS A 129 9.29 -8.78 -7.73
N ALA A 130 8.77 -8.10 -8.74
CA ALA A 130 8.59 -6.65 -8.69
C ALA A 130 7.66 -6.22 -7.54
N PHE A 131 6.63 -7.00 -7.21
CA PHE A 131 5.78 -6.71 -6.05
C PHE A 131 6.42 -7.12 -4.72
N LEU A 132 6.98 -8.34 -4.64
CA LEU A 132 7.47 -8.92 -3.40
C LEU A 132 8.80 -8.29 -2.91
N THR A 133 9.56 -7.69 -3.81
CA THR A 133 10.86 -7.08 -3.49
C THR A 133 10.85 -5.59 -3.78
N ASP A 134 10.70 -5.20 -5.05
CA ASP A 134 10.95 -3.82 -5.48
C ASP A 134 9.90 -2.86 -4.88
N PHE A 135 8.61 -3.13 -5.12
CA PHE A 135 7.51 -2.34 -4.55
C PHE A 135 7.55 -2.31 -3.02
N THR A 136 7.80 -3.45 -2.37
CA THR A 136 7.87 -3.51 -0.90
C THR A 136 8.99 -2.62 -0.36
N THR A 137 10.13 -2.57 -1.06
CA THR A 137 11.27 -1.70 -0.69
C THR A 137 10.87 -0.22 -0.79
N GLU A 138 10.21 0.17 -1.88
CA GLU A 138 9.74 1.55 -2.07
C GLU A 138 8.69 1.96 -1.04
N LYS A 139 7.78 1.05 -0.67
CA LYS A 139 6.80 1.32 0.39
C LYS A 139 7.44 1.44 1.76
N LEU A 140 8.49 0.67 2.06
CA LEU A 140 9.26 0.83 3.30
C LEU A 140 9.93 2.21 3.35
N ASN A 141 10.53 2.67 2.25
CA ASN A 141 11.11 4.02 2.16
C ASN A 141 10.07 5.12 2.41
N TRP A 142 8.88 4.98 1.81
CA TRP A 142 7.75 5.87 2.02
C TRP A 142 7.32 5.94 3.50
N TYR A 143 7.11 4.79 4.15
CA TYR A 143 6.71 4.76 5.56
C TYR A 143 7.78 5.29 6.50
N LYS A 144 9.05 4.97 6.22
CA LYS A 144 10.19 5.49 6.98
C LYS A 144 10.25 7.01 6.92
N MET A 145 10.05 7.61 5.74
CA MET A 145 10.01 9.07 5.60
C MET A 145 8.92 9.70 6.48
N ILE A 146 7.72 9.10 6.53
CA ILE A 146 6.63 9.60 7.37
C ILE A 146 7.00 9.48 8.86
N GLU A 147 7.55 8.34 9.27
CA GLU A 147 7.98 8.10 10.64
C GLU A 147 9.07 9.11 11.07
N ASP A 148 10.09 9.31 10.23
CA ASP A 148 11.19 10.24 10.49
C ASP A 148 10.68 11.68 10.62
N ARG A 149 9.71 12.07 9.79
CA ARG A 149 9.09 13.41 9.87
C ARG A 149 8.22 13.62 11.08
N THR A 150 7.41 12.63 11.44
CA THR A 150 6.53 12.70 12.61
C THR A 150 7.33 12.73 13.92
N LYS A 151 8.51 12.08 13.96
CA LYS A 151 9.44 12.16 15.09
C LYS A 151 10.20 13.49 15.15
N SER A 152 10.63 14.00 14.00
CA SER A 152 11.50 15.19 13.90
C SER A 152 10.78 16.52 14.10
N CYS A 153 9.47 16.63 13.84
CA CYS A 153 8.70 17.83 14.21
C CYS A 153 7.78 17.59 15.40
N SER A 154 8.03 18.30 16.50
CA SER A 154 7.13 18.34 17.67
C SER A 154 5.70 18.75 17.31
N CYS A 155 5.54 19.53 16.24
CA CYS A 155 4.28 19.99 15.69
C CYS A 155 3.37 18.85 15.16
N PHE A 156 3.94 17.70 14.74
CA PHE A 156 3.19 16.62 14.10
C PHE A 156 2.90 15.42 15.00
N LYS A 157 3.57 15.29 16.15
CA LYS A 157 3.33 14.21 17.12
C LYS A 157 1.83 14.10 17.48
N LYS A 158 1.14 15.23 17.72
CA LYS A 158 -0.29 15.23 18.09
C LYS A 158 -1.25 14.67 17.03
N ASN A 159 -0.89 14.73 15.74
CA ASN A 159 -1.75 14.27 14.64
C ASN A 159 -1.53 12.80 14.25
N TYR A 160 -0.36 12.25 14.58
CA TYR A 160 -0.05 10.83 14.37
C TYR A 160 -0.66 9.94 15.48
N PHE A 161 -0.58 10.38 16.76
CA PHE A 161 -1.04 9.60 17.91
C PHE A 161 -2.56 9.66 18.20
N LYS A 162 -3.35 10.44 17.45
CA LYS A 162 -4.82 10.42 17.59
C LYS A 162 -5.45 9.10 17.09
N GLY A 163 -4.83 8.45 16.10
CA GLY A 163 -5.29 7.13 15.60
C GLY A 163 -5.03 5.98 16.58
N GLU A 164 -3.89 5.98 17.28
CA GLU A 164 -3.54 4.90 18.22
C GLU A 164 -4.42 4.90 19.49
N ASN A 165 -4.80 6.08 19.99
CA ASN A 165 -5.61 6.22 21.20
C ASN A 165 -7.10 5.86 21.01
N LEU A 166 -7.61 5.84 19.76
CA LEU A 166 -8.99 5.45 19.48
C LEU A 166 -9.18 3.93 19.51
N TYR A 167 -8.14 3.15 19.21
CA TYR A 167 -8.19 1.69 19.29
C TYR A 167 -8.01 1.16 20.71
N GLN A 168 -7.14 1.77 21.53
CA GLN A 168 -7.02 1.39 22.94
C GLN A 168 -8.29 1.68 23.76
N LYS A 169 -9.10 2.68 23.35
CA LYS A 169 -10.41 2.94 23.97
C LYS A 169 -11.50 1.97 23.52
N LYS A 170 -11.43 1.40 22.31
CA LYS A 170 -12.41 0.41 21.83
C LYS A 170 -12.13 -1.02 22.32
N SER A 171 -10.91 -1.32 22.75
CA SER A 171 -10.56 -2.62 23.38
C SER A 171 -10.85 -2.69 24.89
N ASN A 172 -11.24 -1.57 25.52
CA ASN A 172 -11.54 -1.49 26.95
C ASN A 172 -13.02 -1.15 27.23
N LEU A 173 -13.95 -1.80 26.51
CA LEU A 173 -15.32 -1.91 26.98
C LEU A 173 -15.35 -3.02 28.05
N PRO A 174 -15.76 -2.72 29.30
CA PRO A 174 -15.84 -3.73 30.35
C PRO A 174 -16.86 -4.81 29.99
N ASN A 175 -16.44 -6.05 30.17
CA ASN A 175 -17.26 -7.24 30.14
C ASN A 175 -18.17 -7.21 31.39
N GLU A 176 -19.29 -6.48 31.35
CA GLU A 176 -20.31 -6.54 32.41
C GLU A 176 -21.23 -7.73 32.19
N HIS A 177 -20.72 -8.92 32.52
CA HIS A 177 -21.58 -9.99 32.99
C HIS A 177 -21.08 -10.53 34.33
N SER A 178 -21.94 -10.32 35.33
CA SER A 178 -22.35 -11.32 36.33
C SER A 178 -22.07 -10.95 37.79
N SER A 179 -23.16 -10.75 38.54
CA SER A 179 -23.41 -11.11 39.97
C SER A 179 -24.36 -10.08 40.60
N ARG A 180 -25.50 -10.37 41.26
CA ARG A 180 -26.00 -11.52 42.04
C ARG A 180 -27.54 -11.40 42.16
N LYS A 181 -28.30 -12.49 42.08
CA LYS A 181 -29.01 -13.15 43.21
C LYS A 181 -29.57 -12.19 44.28
N ILE A 182 -30.90 -12.04 44.33
CA ILE A 182 -31.80 -12.69 45.31
C ILE A 182 -33.01 -13.21 44.55
#